data_AF-A0A971WEP1-F1
#
_entry.id   AF-A0A971WEP1-F1
#
_cell.length_a   1.000
_cell.length_b   1.000
_cell.length_c   1.000
_cell.angle_alpha   90.00
_cell.angle_beta   90.00
_cell.angle_gamma   90.00
#
_symmetry.space_group_name_H-M   'P 1'
#
loop_
_entity.id
_entity.type
_entity.pdbx_description
1 polymer ?
#
loop_
_entity_poly.entity_id
_entity_poly.type
_entity_poly.pdbx_seq_one_letter_code
_entity_poly.pdbx_strand_id
1 'polypeptide(L)' 'MKWTDEQQQAITATGGTLLVSAAAGSGKTAVLVERVIGRLTNSEDLCGVDNL' A
#
# COMPACT_ATOMS: atom_id res chain seq x y z
N MET A 1 -14.41 7.73 -2.92
CA MET A 1 -13.28 7.80 -3.87
C MET A 1 -12.91 6.38 -4.27
N LYS A 2 -12.50 6.15 -5.52
CA LYS A 2 -12.08 4.82 -5.99
C LYS A 2 -10.59 4.88 -6.33
N TRP A 3 -9.80 3.93 -5.84
CA TRP A 3 -8.39 3.77 -6.23
C TRP A 3 -8.29 3.41 -7.71
N THR A 4 -7.23 3.85 -8.39
CA THR A 4 -6.90 3.27 -9.71
C THR A 4 -6.38 1.85 -9.54
N ASP A 5 -6.35 1.08 -10.62
CA ASP A 5 -5.89 -0.30 -10.57
C ASP A 5 -4.41 -0.38 -10.16
N GLU A 6 -3.58 0.57 -10.59
CA GLU A 6 -2.17 0.66 -10.20
C GLU A 6 -2.01 1.04 -8.72
N GLN A 7 -2.84 1.94 -8.21
CA GLN A 7 -2.85 2.29 -6.79
C GLN A 7 -3.30 1.09 -5.96
N GLN A 8 -4.33 0.38 -6.39
CA GLN A 8 -4.82 -0.82 -5.73
C GLN A 8 -3.75 -1.92 -5.70
N GLN A 9 -3.04 -2.15 -6.82
CA GLN A 9 -1.91 -3.07 -6.88
C GLN A 9 -0.79 -2.66 -5.91
N ALA A 10 -0.46 -1.37 -5.83
CA ALA A 10 0.54 -0.87 -4.89
C ALA A 10 0.10 -1.02 -3.42
N ILE A 11 -1.20 -0.87 -3.13
CA ILE A 11 -1.76 -1.08 -1.79
C ILE A 11 -1.68 -2.54 -1.38
N THR A 12 -1.99 -3.48 -2.28
CA THR A 12 -2.15 -4.90 -1.94
C THR A 12 -0.92 -5.76 -2.22
N ALA A 13 0.11 -5.26 -2.92
CA ALA A 13 1.30 -6.04 -3.22
C ALA A 13 2.00 -6.52 -1.93
N THR A 14 2.40 -7.79 -1.86
CA THR A 14 3.12 -8.36 -0.71
C THR A 14 4.22 -9.29 -1.22
N GLY A 15 5.04 -9.84 -0.32
CA GLY A 15 6.04 -10.86 -0.69
C GLY A 15 7.39 -10.33 -1.16
N GLY A 16 7.73 -9.06 -0.89
CA GLY A 16 9.06 -8.52 -1.18
C GLY A 16 9.09 -6.99 -1.26
N THR A 17 10.21 -6.46 -1.77
CA THR A 17 10.39 -5.03 -2.02
C THR A 17 9.53 -4.58 -3.20
N LEU A 18 8.72 -3.54 -2.98
CA LEU A 18 7.92 -2.89 -4.02
C LEU A 18 8.54 -1.54 -4.37
N LEU A 19 8.84 -1.32 -5.65
CA LEU A 19 9.26 -0.02 -6.17
C LEU A 19 8.11 0.60 -6.98
N VAL A 20 7.67 1.80 -6.60
CA VAL A 20 6.59 2.51 -7.28
C VAL A 20 7.10 3.82 -7.88
N SER A 21 7.01 3.96 -9.20
CA SER A 21 7.28 5.20 -9.91
C SER A 21 5.98 5.93 -10.20
N ALA A 22 5.80 7.14 -9.67
CA ALA A 22 4.57 7.90 -9.88
C ALA A 22 4.80 9.41 -9.93
N ALA A 23 4.07 10.08 -10.83
CA ALA A 23 4.15 11.52 -11.06
C ALA A 23 3.77 12.35 -9.81
N ALA A 24 4.08 13.65 -9.82
CA ALA A 24 3.56 14.56 -8.79
C ALA A 24 2.02 14.56 -8.80
N GLY A 25 1.38 14.66 -7.63
CA GLY A 25 -0.09 14.67 -7.51
C GLY A 25 -0.78 13.30 -7.69
N SER A 26 -0.05 12.23 -7.99
CA SER A 26 -0.60 10.86 -8.16
C SER A 26 -1.12 10.19 -6.88
N GLY A 27 -1.07 10.87 -5.73
CA GLY A 27 -1.57 10.33 -4.46
C GLY A 27 -0.62 9.36 -3.75
N LYS A 28 0.70 9.37 -4.04
CA LYS A 28 1.70 8.48 -3.41
C LYS A 28 1.58 8.33 -1.90
N THR A 29 1.40 9.45 -1.19
CA THR A 29 1.24 9.43 0.28
C THR A 29 -0.05 8.72 0.70
N ALA A 30 -1.16 8.96 0.00
CA ALA A 30 -2.44 8.30 0.30
C ALA A 30 -2.36 6.80 0.05
N VAL A 31 -1.70 6.37 -1.03
CA VAL A 31 -1.43 4.96 -1.35
C VAL A 31 -0.57 4.31 -0.26
N LEU A 32 0.48 4.98 0.21
CA LEU A 32 1.35 4.46 1.27
C LEU A 32 0.62 4.35 2.61
N VAL A 33 -0.18 5.35 2.98
CA VAL A 33 -0.98 5.32 4.21
C VAL A 33 -1.99 4.18 4.18
N GLU A 34 -2.74 4.03 3.07
CA GLU A 34 -3.71 2.95 2.92
C GLU A 34 -3.04 1.57 2.99
N ARG A 35 -1.86 1.43 2.35
CA ARG A 35 -1.05 0.21 2.43
C ARG A 35 -0.66 -0.13 3.86
N VAL A 36 -0.17 0.84 4.63
CA VAL A 36 0.22 0.63 6.03
C VAL A 36 -0.99 0.23 6.87
N ILE A 37 -2.12 0.94 6.73
CA ILE A 37 -3.36 0.59 7.44
C ILE A 37 -3.80 -0.83 7.11
N GLY A 38 -3.83 -1.19 5.82
CA GLY A 38 -4.19 -2.54 5.39
C GLY A 38 -3.26 -3.61 5.97
N ARG A 39 -1.96 -3.38 5.96
CA ARG A 39 -0.95 -4.30 6.52
C ARG A 39 -1.02 -4.45 8.05
N LEU A 40 -1.59 -3.48 8.76
CA LEU A 40 -1.79 -3.54 10.20
C LEU A 40 -3.16 -4.08 10.62
N THR A 41 -4.16 -4.01 9.74
CA THR A 41 -5.56 -4.31 10.07
C THR A 41 -6.14 -5.50 9.32
N ASN A 42 -5.50 -5.98 8.25
CA ASN A 42 -5.96 -7.14 7.50
C ASN A 42 -5.71 -8.43 8.27
N SER A 43 -6.78 -9.04 8.78
CA SER A 43 -6.77 -10.29 9.56
C SER A 43 -6.05 -11.45 8.86
N GLU A 44 -5.97 -11.46 7.53
CA GLU A 44 -5.32 -12.52 6.74
C GLU A 44 -3.80 -12.29 6.55
N ASP A 45 -3.33 -11.04 6.63
CA ASP A 45 -1.92 -10.66 6.48
C ASP A 45 -1.55 -9.57 7.50
N LEU A 46 -1.72 -9.89 8.79
CA LEU A 46 -1.31 -9.02 9.88
C LEU A 46 0.22 -9.00 9.95
N CYS A 47 0.81 -7.85 9.67
CA CYS A 47 2.21 -7.60 10.01
C CYS A 47 2.29 -6.65 11.21
N GLY A 48 3.19 -6.94 12.15
CA GLY A 48 3.52 -5.97 13.21
C GLY A 48 4.16 -4.73 12.60
N VAL A 49 4.02 -3.58 13.26
CA VAL A 49 4.61 -2.30 12.80
C VAL A 49 6.12 -2.43 12.57
N ASP A 50 6.81 -3.24 13.38
CA ASP A 50 8.25 -3.50 13.27
C ASP A 50 8.64 -4.35 12.04
N ASN A 51 7.67 -4.97 11.36
CA ASN A 51 7.85 -5.84 10.19
C ASN A 51 7.25 -5.25 8.89
N LEU A 52 6.94 -3.96 8.88
CA LEU A 52 6.46 -3.22 7.70
C LEU A 52 7.54 -3.02 6.64
#